data_AF-T2SKT1-F1
#
_entry.id   AF-T2SKT1-F1
#
_cell.length_a   1.000
_cell.length_b   1.000
_cell.length_c   1.000
_cell.angle_alpha   90.00
_cell.angle_beta   90.00
_cell.angle_gamma   90.00
#
_symmetry.space_group_name_H-M   'P 1'
#
loop_
_entity.id
_entity.type
_entity.pdbx_description
1 polymer ?
#
loop_
_entity_poly.entity_id
_entity_poly.type
_entity_poly.pdbx_seq_one_letter_code
_entity_poly.pdbx_strand_id
1 'polypeptide(L)'
;MKKKFLSLTLGALLVSALSAEDNGFFVSAGYQIGESSQMVKNTKGIQDLSDSYERLNNLLTSYSVLNTLIRQSSDPNAINNARGNLDASAKNLINDKKNSPAYQAVLLALNAAAGLWQVMSYAISPCGPGKDSSKNGGVQTFENTPTNQWGGTTITCGTTNYEPGPYSIISTENYAKINKAYQIIQKAFGASGKDIPALSDTNTELKFTINQNGSNNNNGSNNKEEIVTKNNAQVLLEQASTIITTLNSACPWINNAGAGPASSGSLWEGIYLKGDGSACGIFKNEISAIQDMIKNAEIAVEQSKIVAANAQNQHNLDTGKAFNPYKDANFS
;
A
#
# COMPACT_ATOMS: atom_id res chain seq x y z
N MET A 1 19.66 -9.41 -41.57
CA MET A 1 19.48 -8.19 -40.75
C MET A 1 18.72 -8.59 -39.48
N LYS A 2 19.42 -8.71 -38.34
CA LYS A 2 18.81 -9.10 -37.05
C LYS A 2 18.82 -7.91 -36.09
N LYS A 3 17.63 -7.54 -35.61
CA LYS A 3 17.40 -6.45 -34.65
C LYS A 3 17.83 -6.90 -33.25
N LYS A 4 18.62 -6.08 -32.55
CA LYS A 4 18.96 -6.28 -31.13
C LYS A 4 17.94 -5.54 -30.27
N PHE A 5 17.35 -6.26 -29.32
CA PHE A 5 16.57 -5.70 -28.22
C PHE A 5 17.53 -5.43 -27.04
N LEU A 6 17.46 -4.22 -26.46
CA LEU A 6 18.11 -3.86 -25.21
C LEU A 6 17.15 -4.12 -24.06
N SER A 7 17.49 -5.09 -23.22
CA SER A 7 16.82 -5.42 -21.96
C SER A 7 17.51 -4.67 -20.82
N LEU A 8 16.76 -3.88 -20.06
CA LEU A 8 17.23 -3.21 -18.85
C LEU A 8 16.68 -3.99 -17.64
N THR A 9 17.46 -4.94 -17.14
CA THR A 9 17.14 -5.66 -15.89
C THR A 9 17.82 -4.97 -14.73
N LEU A 10 16.99 -4.43 -13.84
CA LEU A 10 17.32 -3.84 -12.55
C LEU A 10 17.80 -4.96 -11.62
N GLY A 11 19.10 -5.00 -11.31
CA GLY A 11 19.70 -5.98 -10.41
C GLY A 11 19.40 -5.67 -8.95
N ALA A 12 18.67 -6.56 -8.28
CA ALA A 12 18.52 -6.55 -6.83
C ALA A 12 19.51 -7.53 -6.19
N LEU A 13 20.39 -6.94 -5.37
CA LEU A 13 21.00 -7.43 -4.14
C LEU A 13 20.86 -8.92 -3.80
N LEU A 14 21.96 -9.65 -3.94
CA LEU A 14 22.27 -10.81 -3.12
C LEU A 14 22.87 -10.32 -1.79
N VAL A 15 22.14 -10.53 -0.70
CA VAL A 15 22.72 -10.56 0.65
C VAL A 15 23.43 -11.88 0.80
N SER A 16 24.75 -11.84 0.93
CA SER A 16 25.54 -12.92 1.50
C SER A 16 26.25 -12.34 2.71
N ALA A 17 25.90 -12.87 3.87
CA ALA A 17 26.59 -12.60 5.11
C ALA A 17 28.07 -12.96 4.94
N LEU A 18 28.94 -11.95 4.97
CA LEU A 18 30.35 -12.14 5.24
C LEU A 18 30.57 -11.76 6.69
N SER A 19 30.77 -12.81 7.49
CA SER A 19 31.26 -12.74 8.84
C SER A 19 32.45 -11.80 8.93
N ALA A 20 32.47 -11.02 9.99
CA ALA A 20 33.69 -10.41 10.50
C ALA A 20 34.75 -11.50 10.67
N GLU A 21 35.78 -11.45 9.83
CA GLU A 21 37.13 -11.81 10.26
C GLU A 21 37.99 -10.56 10.13
N ASP A 22 38.02 -9.87 11.26
CA ASP A 22 39.15 -9.16 11.81
C ASP A 22 40.48 -9.81 11.36
N ASN A 23 41.05 -9.33 10.26
CA ASN A 23 42.42 -9.63 9.88
C ASN A 23 43.04 -8.37 9.32
N GLY A 24 43.46 -7.53 10.28
CA GLY A 24 44.43 -6.48 10.05
C GLY A 24 45.61 -7.01 9.24
N PHE A 25 46.07 -6.14 8.35
CA PHE A 25 47.27 -6.31 7.55
C PHE A 25 48.46 -6.75 8.41
N PHE A 26 48.82 -8.04 8.33
CA PHE A 26 50.05 -8.57 8.90
C PHE A 26 51.23 -8.19 7.99
N VAL A 27 52.02 -7.21 8.42
CA VAL A 27 53.46 -7.19 8.11
C VAL A 27 54.13 -7.88 9.29
N SER A 28 54.52 -9.13 9.10
CA SER A 28 55.26 -9.90 10.09
C SER A 28 56.66 -9.34 10.29
N ALA A 29 57.12 -9.44 11.53
CA ALA A 29 58.29 -8.82 12.08
C ALA A 29 59.61 -9.39 11.53
N GLY A 30 60.55 -8.48 11.26
CA GLY A 30 61.98 -8.75 11.16
C GLY A 30 62.74 -7.62 11.83
N TYR A 31 63.00 -7.77 13.14
CA TYR A 31 64.14 -7.22 13.89
C TYR A 31 64.64 -5.79 13.58
N GLN A 32 64.33 -4.83 14.46
CA GLN A 32 65.28 -4.13 15.36
C GLN A 32 64.73 -2.76 15.80
N ILE A 33 65.04 -2.41 17.05
CA ILE A 33 64.47 -1.33 17.87
C ILE A 33 64.83 0.05 17.30
N GLY A 34 63.84 0.91 17.08
CA GLY A 34 64.02 2.34 16.76
C GLY A 34 62.84 3.04 16.07
N GLU A 35 62.06 2.34 15.23
CA GLU A 35 61.12 3.00 14.30
C GLU A 35 59.62 2.64 14.47
N SER A 36 59.27 1.68 15.33
CA SER A 36 57.87 1.20 15.47
C SER A 36 56.94 2.13 16.26
N SER A 37 57.46 3.01 17.13
CA SER A 37 56.64 4.07 17.77
C SER A 37 56.27 5.20 16.79
N GLN A 38 57.08 5.35 15.72
CA GLN A 38 56.83 6.30 14.64
C GLN A 38 55.76 5.75 13.68
N MET A 39 55.71 4.42 13.44
CA MET A 39 54.63 3.81 12.66
C MET A 39 53.26 3.97 13.32
N VAL A 40 53.10 3.75 14.63
CA VAL A 40 51.80 3.88 15.32
C VAL A 40 51.32 5.34 15.39
N LYS A 41 52.25 6.32 15.48
CA LYS A 41 51.93 7.75 15.34
C LYS A 41 51.66 8.17 13.89
N ASN A 42 52.37 7.58 12.92
CA ASN A 42 52.13 7.79 11.50
C ASN A 42 50.82 7.15 11.05
N THR A 43 50.33 6.05 11.63
CA THR A 43 49.01 5.50 11.26
C THR A 43 47.89 6.45 11.66
N LYS A 44 47.98 7.08 12.84
CA LYS A 44 47.01 8.12 13.25
C LYS A 44 47.12 9.37 12.37
N GLY A 45 48.33 9.83 12.05
CA GLY A 45 48.52 10.95 11.12
C GLY A 45 48.08 10.66 9.68
N ILE A 46 48.27 9.42 9.20
CA ILE A 46 47.81 8.95 7.89
C ILE A 46 46.29 8.77 7.88
N GLN A 47 45.69 8.31 8.99
CA GLN A 47 44.25 8.24 9.16
C GLN A 47 43.62 9.64 9.22
N ASP A 48 44.18 10.57 10.01
CA ASP A 48 43.75 11.96 10.07
C ASP A 48 43.89 12.66 8.70
N LEU A 49 44.93 12.31 7.93
CA LEU A 49 45.14 12.76 6.56
C LEU A 49 44.10 12.16 5.60
N SER A 50 43.86 10.84 5.69
CA SER A 50 42.84 10.13 4.91
C SER A 50 41.45 10.71 5.15
N ASP A 51 41.06 10.90 6.42
CA ASP A 51 39.80 11.52 6.82
C ASP A 51 39.71 12.96 6.31
N SER A 52 40.83 13.69 6.29
CA SER A 52 40.89 15.04 5.72
C SER A 52 40.74 15.05 4.21
N TYR A 53 41.30 14.06 3.50
CA TYR A 53 41.09 13.88 2.06
C TYR A 53 39.67 13.46 1.73
N GLU A 54 39.05 12.59 2.53
CA GLU A 54 37.65 12.21 2.35
C GLU A 54 36.72 13.42 2.58
N ARG A 55 36.95 14.20 3.63
CA ARG A 55 36.23 15.47 3.86
C ARG A 55 36.42 16.45 2.71
N LEU A 56 37.64 16.61 2.21
CA LEU A 56 37.93 17.49 1.07
C LEU A 56 37.23 16.99 -0.21
N ASN A 57 37.24 15.69 -0.47
CA ASN A 57 36.60 15.09 -1.63
C ASN A 57 35.07 15.27 -1.60
N ASN A 58 34.46 15.08 -0.43
CA ASN A 58 33.04 15.33 -0.23
C ASN A 58 32.71 16.82 -0.46
N LEU A 59 33.55 17.74 0.04
CA LEU A 59 33.38 19.17 -0.15
C LEU A 59 33.52 19.58 -1.63
N LEU A 60 34.49 19.02 -2.34
CA LEU A 60 34.67 19.24 -3.78
C LEU A 60 33.48 18.71 -4.58
N THR A 61 32.91 17.57 -4.18
CA THR A 61 31.72 17.01 -4.81
C THR A 61 30.51 17.91 -4.57
N SER A 62 30.25 18.34 -3.33
CA SER A 62 29.16 19.27 -3.02
C SER A 62 29.31 20.60 -3.77
N TYR A 63 30.54 21.15 -3.86
CA TYR A 63 30.82 22.36 -4.62
C TYR A 63 30.51 22.18 -6.11
N SER A 64 30.94 21.06 -6.70
CA SER A 64 30.69 20.75 -8.11
C SER A 64 29.20 20.63 -8.44
N VAL A 65 28.44 19.95 -7.58
CA VAL A 65 26.97 19.83 -7.70
C VAL A 65 26.31 21.21 -7.59
N LEU A 66 26.66 21.99 -6.56
CA LEU A 66 26.09 23.32 -6.35
C LEU A 66 26.39 24.27 -7.51
N ASN A 67 27.62 24.27 -8.02
CA ASN A 67 28.01 25.12 -9.15
C ASN A 67 27.22 24.74 -10.42
N THR A 68 26.96 23.45 -10.63
CA THR A 68 26.11 22.98 -11.74
C THR A 68 24.67 23.45 -11.58
N LEU A 69 24.10 23.34 -10.39
CA LEU A 69 22.74 23.79 -10.09
C LEU A 69 22.60 25.31 -10.28
N ILE A 70 23.54 26.12 -9.80
CA ILE A 70 23.54 27.58 -10.01
C ILE A 70 23.51 27.91 -11.51
N ARG A 71 24.33 27.23 -12.31
CA ARG A 71 24.34 27.45 -13.76
C ARG A 71 23.00 27.09 -14.41
N GLN A 72 22.41 25.97 -14.03
CA GLN A 72 21.11 25.52 -14.53
C GLN A 72 19.96 26.44 -14.10
N SER A 73 19.98 26.95 -12.86
CA SER A 73 18.99 27.92 -12.35
C SER A 73 19.02 29.27 -13.06
N SER A 74 20.06 29.57 -13.83
CA SER A 74 20.15 30.77 -14.67
C SER A 74 19.85 30.52 -16.16
N ASP A 75 19.62 29.27 -16.56
CA ASP A 75 19.34 28.87 -17.95
C ASP A 75 17.84 28.60 -18.15
N PRO A 76 17.10 29.50 -18.85
CA PRO A 76 15.67 29.31 -19.08
C PRO A 76 15.34 28.05 -19.90
N ASN A 77 16.26 27.54 -20.73
CA ASN A 77 16.05 26.27 -21.43
C ASN A 77 16.07 25.09 -20.46
N ALA A 78 17.05 25.05 -19.55
CA ALA A 78 17.15 24.02 -18.53
C ALA A 78 15.92 24.03 -17.61
N ILE A 79 15.46 25.23 -17.21
CA ILE A 79 14.26 25.40 -16.39
C ILE A 79 13.00 24.93 -17.12
N ASN A 80 12.81 25.32 -18.38
CA ASN A 80 11.66 24.89 -19.18
C ASN A 80 11.65 23.37 -19.40
N ASN A 81 12.81 22.76 -19.67
CA ASN A 81 12.93 21.31 -19.82
C ASN A 81 12.58 20.59 -18.51
N ALA A 82 13.05 21.08 -17.37
CA ALA A 82 12.70 20.52 -16.06
C ALA A 82 11.20 20.63 -15.77
N ARG A 83 10.59 21.80 -16.01
CA ARG A 83 9.14 22.02 -15.87
C ARG A 83 8.33 21.10 -16.79
N GLY A 84 8.74 20.96 -18.05
CA GLY A 84 8.10 20.05 -19.01
C GLY A 84 8.18 18.58 -18.59
N ASN A 85 9.32 18.14 -18.07
CA ASN A 85 9.49 16.79 -17.54
C ASN A 85 8.61 16.53 -16.30
N LEU A 86 8.53 17.51 -15.39
CA LEU A 86 7.66 17.44 -14.22
C LEU A 86 6.18 17.40 -14.61
N ASP A 87 5.73 18.23 -15.56
CA ASP A 87 4.34 18.20 -16.05
C ASP A 87 4.00 16.88 -16.75
N ALA A 88 4.89 16.36 -17.59
CA ALA A 88 4.69 15.08 -18.27
C ALA A 88 4.61 13.92 -17.26
N SER A 89 5.52 13.88 -16.29
CA SER A 89 5.50 12.85 -15.23
C SER A 89 4.28 13.00 -14.31
N ALA A 90 3.87 14.23 -13.98
CA ALA A 90 2.65 14.50 -13.23
C ALA A 90 1.40 13.94 -13.94
N LYS A 91 1.24 14.25 -15.24
CA LYS A 91 0.14 13.73 -16.07
C LYS A 91 0.16 12.20 -16.13
N ASN A 92 1.33 11.58 -16.31
CA ASN A 92 1.46 10.12 -16.27
C ASN A 92 1.14 9.54 -14.89
N LEU A 93 1.36 10.27 -13.79
CA LEU A 93 1.04 9.80 -12.45
C LEU A 93 -0.47 9.86 -12.17
N ILE A 94 -1.14 10.95 -12.56
CA ILE A 94 -2.53 11.22 -12.12
C ILE A 94 -3.60 10.89 -13.18
N ASN A 95 -3.26 10.91 -14.48
CA ASN A 95 -4.21 10.68 -15.56
C ASN A 95 -4.11 9.28 -16.19
N ASP A 96 -2.93 8.65 -16.14
CA ASP A 96 -2.78 7.28 -16.61
C ASP A 96 -3.22 6.26 -15.55
N LYS A 97 -3.71 5.11 -16.02
CA LYS A 97 -4.03 3.96 -15.16
C LYS A 97 -2.95 2.90 -15.21
N LYS A 98 -2.62 2.41 -16.42
CA LYS A 98 -1.71 1.28 -16.63
C LYS A 98 -0.26 1.60 -16.25
N ASN A 99 0.21 2.78 -16.64
CA ASN A 99 1.61 3.17 -16.46
C ASN A 99 1.84 4.05 -15.22
N SER A 100 0.80 4.38 -14.47
CA SER A 100 0.91 5.15 -13.23
C SER A 100 1.22 4.20 -12.06
N PRO A 101 2.40 4.31 -11.42
CA PRO A 101 2.70 3.54 -10.21
C PRO A 101 1.74 3.89 -9.06
N ALA A 102 1.30 5.15 -8.97
CA ALA A 102 0.36 5.57 -7.93
C ALA A 102 -1.02 4.91 -8.11
N TYR A 103 -1.54 4.87 -9.35
CA TYR A 103 -2.80 4.16 -9.64
C TYR A 103 -2.67 2.66 -9.36
N GLN A 104 -1.57 2.04 -9.79
CA GLN A 104 -1.34 0.60 -9.55
C GLN A 104 -1.20 0.27 -8.06
N ALA A 105 -0.59 1.15 -7.26
CA ALA A 105 -0.49 0.97 -5.81
C ALA A 105 -1.88 0.99 -5.14
N VAL A 106 -2.75 1.93 -5.53
CA VAL A 106 -4.16 1.95 -5.07
C VAL A 106 -4.85 0.64 -5.47
N LEU A 107 -4.74 0.24 -6.73
CA LEU A 107 -5.37 -0.98 -7.24
C LEU A 107 -4.93 -2.22 -6.47
N LEU A 108 -3.64 -2.32 -6.16
CA LEU A 108 -3.07 -3.42 -5.40
C LEU A 108 -3.61 -3.46 -3.96
N ALA A 109 -3.68 -2.31 -3.27
CA ALA A 109 -4.24 -2.22 -1.92
C ALA A 109 -5.72 -2.64 -1.88
N LEU A 110 -6.53 -2.16 -2.84
CA LEU A 110 -7.94 -2.51 -2.95
C LEU A 110 -8.15 -4.01 -3.23
N ASN A 111 -7.39 -4.56 -4.19
CA ASN A 111 -7.45 -5.98 -4.52
C ASN A 111 -6.99 -6.87 -3.36
N ALA A 112 -5.94 -6.46 -2.63
CA ALA A 112 -5.46 -7.24 -1.49
C ALA A 112 -6.49 -7.26 -0.35
N ALA A 113 -7.13 -6.12 -0.05
CA ALA A 113 -8.16 -6.05 0.99
C ALA A 113 -9.42 -6.86 0.62
N ALA A 114 -9.93 -6.70 -0.60
CA ALA A 114 -11.07 -7.47 -1.09
C ALA A 114 -10.73 -8.97 -1.22
N GLY A 115 -9.54 -9.29 -1.70
CA GLY A 115 -9.04 -10.65 -1.89
C GLY A 115 -8.85 -11.39 -0.57
N LEU A 116 -8.35 -10.72 0.47
CA LEU A 116 -8.31 -11.30 1.81
C LEU A 116 -9.72 -11.65 2.28
N TRP A 117 -10.68 -10.73 2.21
CA TRP A 117 -12.06 -11.03 2.60
C TRP A 117 -12.64 -12.21 1.80
N GLN A 118 -12.40 -12.25 0.49
CA GLN A 118 -12.87 -13.33 -0.37
C GLN A 118 -12.28 -14.70 0.03
N VAL A 119 -10.98 -14.76 0.33
CA VAL A 119 -10.30 -16.04 0.56
C VAL A 119 -10.64 -16.67 1.91
N MET A 120 -10.93 -15.87 2.94
CA MET A 120 -11.14 -16.40 4.30
C MET A 120 -12.55 -16.27 4.86
N SER A 121 -13.43 -15.46 4.26
CA SER A 121 -14.79 -15.21 4.81
C SER A 121 -15.63 -16.48 4.96
N TYR A 122 -15.50 -17.46 4.06
CA TYR A 122 -16.23 -18.74 4.14
C TYR A 122 -15.84 -19.57 5.37
N ALA A 123 -14.63 -19.37 5.90
CA ALA A 123 -14.08 -20.13 7.01
C ALA A 123 -14.27 -19.43 8.36
N ILE A 124 -14.76 -18.18 8.37
CA ILE A 124 -15.12 -17.49 9.61
C ILE A 124 -16.24 -18.26 10.30
N SER A 125 -16.19 -18.31 11.63
CA SER A 125 -17.26 -18.89 12.43
C SER A 125 -18.61 -18.23 12.10
N PRO A 126 -19.72 -18.99 12.07
CA PRO A 126 -21.02 -18.49 11.60
C PRO A 126 -21.43 -17.17 12.26
N CYS A 127 -21.80 -16.17 11.47
CA CYS A 127 -22.14 -14.84 11.98
C CYS A 127 -23.54 -14.80 12.65
N GLY A 128 -23.73 -13.87 13.59
CA GLY A 128 -25.05 -13.70 14.21
C GLY A 128 -25.13 -12.69 15.36
N PRO A 129 -26.33 -12.47 15.90
CA PRO A 129 -26.56 -11.52 16.98
C PRO A 129 -26.22 -12.04 18.38
N GLY A 130 -26.03 -13.36 18.56
CA GLY A 130 -25.95 -13.98 19.89
C GLY A 130 -27.33 -14.32 20.47
N LYS A 131 -27.42 -14.59 21.77
CA LYS A 131 -28.65 -15.09 22.39
C LYS A 131 -29.82 -14.12 22.27
N ASP A 132 -29.52 -12.82 22.27
CA ASP A 132 -30.50 -11.74 22.13
C ASP A 132 -30.55 -11.28 20.67
N SER A 133 -31.57 -11.72 19.93
CA SER A 133 -31.76 -11.40 18.51
C SER A 133 -32.06 -9.91 18.24
N SER A 134 -32.27 -9.10 19.27
CA SER A 134 -32.43 -7.64 19.13
C SER A 134 -31.11 -6.86 19.17
N LYS A 135 -30.01 -7.50 19.57
CA LYS A 135 -28.67 -6.88 19.72
C LYS A 135 -27.75 -7.21 18.56
N ASN A 136 -26.59 -6.54 18.52
CA ASN A 136 -25.47 -6.86 17.62
C ASN A 136 -25.84 -6.86 16.11
N GLY A 137 -26.82 -6.03 15.73
CA GLY A 137 -27.34 -5.95 14.36
C GLY A 137 -28.50 -6.89 14.04
N GLY A 138 -28.93 -7.73 14.98
CA GLY A 138 -30.03 -8.68 14.83
C GLY A 138 -29.76 -9.77 13.79
N VAL A 139 -30.82 -10.35 13.23
CA VAL A 139 -30.70 -11.36 12.16
C VAL A 139 -30.78 -10.68 10.81
N GLN A 140 -29.75 -10.82 9.98
CA GLN A 140 -29.72 -10.25 8.63
C GLN A 140 -29.22 -11.24 7.58
N THR A 141 -29.76 -11.16 6.37
CA THR A 141 -29.27 -11.88 5.20
C THR A 141 -28.59 -10.91 4.24
N PHE A 142 -27.38 -11.27 3.81
CA PHE A 142 -26.54 -10.53 2.89
C PHE A 142 -26.40 -11.31 1.59
N GLU A 143 -26.58 -10.63 0.46
CA GLU A 143 -26.43 -11.20 -0.88
C GLU A 143 -25.20 -10.64 -1.58
N ASN A 144 -24.77 -11.32 -2.65
CA ASN A 144 -23.55 -11.02 -3.40
C ASN A 144 -22.28 -11.06 -2.54
N THR A 145 -22.28 -11.87 -1.48
CA THR A 145 -21.10 -12.10 -0.64
C THR A 145 -20.06 -12.92 -1.39
N PRO A 146 -18.81 -13.00 -0.91
CA PRO A 146 -17.84 -13.93 -1.48
C PRO A 146 -18.42 -15.34 -1.56
N THR A 147 -18.06 -16.03 -2.65
CA THR A 147 -18.51 -17.39 -2.92
C THR A 147 -18.00 -18.32 -1.83
N ASN A 148 -18.90 -19.04 -1.17
CA ASN A 148 -18.52 -20.08 -0.23
C ASN A 148 -17.99 -21.33 -0.98
N GLN A 149 -17.49 -22.32 -0.24
CA GLN A 149 -16.95 -23.56 -0.79
C GLN A 149 -17.93 -24.38 -1.66
N TRP A 150 -19.23 -24.07 -1.62
CA TRP A 150 -20.30 -24.75 -2.37
C TRP A 150 -20.87 -23.89 -3.51
N GLY A 151 -20.30 -22.73 -3.81
CA GLY A 151 -20.77 -21.85 -4.87
C GLY A 151 -21.86 -20.85 -4.45
N GLY A 152 -22.24 -20.80 -3.18
CA GLY A 152 -23.26 -19.86 -2.68
C GLY A 152 -22.72 -18.45 -2.44
N THR A 153 -23.53 -17.43 -2.77
CA THR A 153 -23.19 -16.00 -2.65
C THR A 153 -24.15 -15.25 -1.70
N THR A 154 -24.85 -16.00 -0.85
CA THR A 154 -25.79 -15.48 0.14
C THR A 154 -25.48 -16.07 1.49
N ILE A 155 -25.50 -15.24 2.53
CA ILE A 155 -25.27 -15.66 3.92
C ILE A 155 -26.30 -15.02 4.83
N THR A 156 -26.79 -15.80 5.80
CA THR A 156 -27.67 -15.29 6.85
C THR A 156 -26.93 -15.32 8.18
N CYS A 157 -26.72 -14.14 8.77
CA CYS A 157 -26.19 -14.00 10.11
C CYS A 157 -27.30 -14.17 11.13
N GLY A 158 -27.54 -15.43 11.53
CA GLY A 158 -28.63 -15.82 12.42
C GLY A 158 -28.20 -16.69 13.59
N THR A 159 -26.91 -16.84 13.85
CA THR A 159 -26.41 -17.69 14.93
C THR A 159 -26.74 -17.07 16.30
N THR A 160 -27.46 -17.83 17.13
CA THR A 160 -27.88 -17.42 18.48
C THR A 160 -27.25 -18.26 19.60
N ASN A 161 -26.57 -19.35 19.26
CA ASN A 161 -25.98 -20.27 20.23
C ASN A 161 -24.65 -19.78 20.83
N TYR A 162 -24.01 -18.80 20.21
CA TYR A 162 -22.73 -18.24 20.61
C TYR A 162 -22.81 -16.72 20.69
N GLU A 163 -22.17 -16.10 21.69
CA GLU A 163 -22.09 -14.65 21.77
C GLU A 163 -21.01 -14.12 20.82
N PRO A 164 -21.28 -13.04 20.06
CA PRO A 164 -20.28 -12.48 19.15
C PRO A 164 -19.16 -11.78 19.91
N GLY A 165 -17.94 -11.85 19.35
CA GLY A 165 -16.75 -11.21 19.91
C GLY A 165 -15.44 -11.84 19.43
N PRO A 166 -14.29 -11.31 19.91
CA PRO A 166 -12.98 -11.88 19.60
C PRO A 166 -12.93 -13.36 19.98
N TYR A 167 -12.32 -14.18 19.12
CA TYR A 167 -12.23 -15.64 19.28
C TYR A 167 -13.59 -16.36 19.31
N SER A 168 -14.67 -15.70 18.88
CA SER A 168 -16.02 -16.26 18.77
C SER A 168 -16.62 -15.95 17.39
N ILE A 169 -17.93 -16.04 17.25
CA ILE A 169 -18.64 -15.63 16.04
C ILE A 169 -18.48 -14.12 15.78
N ILE A 170 -18.54 -13.73 14.50
CA ILE A 170 -18.62 -12.31 14.13
C ILE A 170 -20.05 -11.79 14.31
N SER A 171 -20.20 -10.59 14.89
CA SER A 171 -21.51 -9.96 15.03
C SER A 171 -22.13 -9.61 13.67
N THR A 172 -23.46 -9.64 13.59
CA THR A 172 -24.19 -9.22 12.38
C THR A 172 -23.85 -7.79 11.96
N GLU A 173 -23.69 -6.88 12.93
CA GLU A 173 -23.28 -5.49 12.67
C GLU A 173 -21.89 -5.38 12.02
N ASN A 174 -20.90 -6.17 12.47
CA ASN A 174 -19.55 -6.13 11.91
C ASN A 174 -19.53 -6.79 10.53
N TYR A 175 -20.30 -7.87 10.35
CA TYR A 175 -20.50 -8.46 9.02
C TYR A 175 -21.14 -7.45 8.05
N ALA A 176 -22.16 -6.69 8.49
CA ALA A 176 -22.80 -5.66 7.67
C ALA A 176 -21.82 -4.55 7.25
N LYS A 177 -20.97 -4.07 8.18
CA LYS A 177 -19.91 -3.09 7.87
C LYS A 177 -18.95 -3.60 6.81
N ILE A 178 -18.40 -4.81 7.00
CA ILE A 178 -17.47 -5.43 6.05
C ILE A 178 -18.15 -5.64 4.69
N ASN A 179 -19.37 -6.19 4.68
CA ASN A 179 -20.09 -6.46 3.45
C ASN A 179 -20.40 -5.18 2.68
N LYS A 180 -20.86 -4.10 3.35
CA LYS A 180 -21.11 -2.81 2.68
C LYS A 180 -19.84 -2.26 2.02
N ALA A 181 -18.73 -2.25 2.74
CA ALA A 181 -17.43 -1.81 2.20
C ALA A 181 -16.98 -2.69 1.02
N TYR A 182 -17.11 -4.02 1.15
CA TYR A 182 -16.80 -4.96 0.08
C TYR A 182 -17.66 -4.74 -1.17
N GLN A 183 -18.97 -4.54 -1.04
CA GLN A 183 -19.86 -4.27 -2.17
C GLN A 183 -19.48 -2.97 -2.89
N ILE A 184 -19.13 -1.91 -2.16
CA ILE A 184 -18.66 -0.65 -2.77
C ILE A 184 -17.42 -0.89 -3.62
N ILE A 185 -16.43 -1.59 -3.08
CA ILE A 185 -15.20 -1.93 -3.82
C ILE A 185 -15.53 -2.77 -5.06
N GLN A 186 -16.30 -3.85 -4.92
CA GLN A 186 -16.66 -4.73 -6.04
C GLN A 186 -17.42 -4.00 -7.16
N LYS A 187 -18.33 -3.09 -6.80
CA LYS A 187 -19.08 -2.29 -7.78
C LYS A 187 -18.16 -1.29 -8.49
N ALA A 188 -17.20 -0.70 -7.77
CA ALA A 188 -16.18 0.18 -8.35
C ALA A 188 -15.21 -0.53 -9.32
N PHE A 189 -14.96 -1.82 -9.14
CA PHE A 189 -14.16 -2.66 -10.04
C PHE A 189 -14.88 -3.05 -11.35
N GLY A 190 -16.06 -2.50 -11.63
CA GLY A 190 -16.75 -2.70 -12.90
C GLY A 190 -17.96 -3.63 -12.84
N ALA A 191 -18.36 -4.17 -11.68
CA ALA A 191 -19.64 -4.88 -11.57
C ALA A 191 -20.87 -3.98 -11.84
N SER A 192 -20.68 -2.66 -11.94
CA SER A 192 -21.67 -1.68 -12.42
C SER A 192 -21.33 -1.03 -13.78
N GLY A 193 -20.31 -1.52 -14.50
CA GLY A 193 -19.87 -0.95 -15.78
C GLY A 193 -19.08 0.37 -15.70
N LYS A 194 -18.62 0.76 -14.49
CA LYS A 194 -17.76 1.93 -14.25
C LYS A 194 -16.49 1.46 -13.55
N ASP A 195 -15.36 1.43 -14.26
CA ASP A 195 -14.05 1.15 -13.67
C ASP A 195 -13.60 2.31 -12.77
N ILE A 196 -12.73 2.01 -11.80
CA ILE A 196 -12.07 3.01 -10.96
C ILE A 196 -11.40 4.08 -11.87
N PRO A 197 -11.77 5.37 -11.76
CA PRO A 197 -11.17 6.45 -12.56
C PRO A 197 -9.71 6.69 -12.22
N ALA A 198 -8.99 7.40 -13.11
CA ALA A 198 -7.63 7.85 -12.81
C ALA A 198 -7.61 8.79 -11.59
N LEU A 199 -6.45 8.95 -10.93
CA LEU A 199 -6.36 9.64 -9.64
C LEU A 199 -6.77 11.12 -9.69
N SER A 200 -6.68 11.76 -10.86
CA SER A 200 -7.15 13.14 -11.08
C SER A 200 -8.68 13.27 -11.07
N ASP A 201 -9.42 12.21 -11.43
CA ASP A 201 -10.88 12.21 -11.39
C ASP A 201 -11.37 11.74 -10.01
N THR A 202 -11.82 12.70 -9.22
CA THR A 202 -12.33 12.48 -7.86
C THR A 202 -13.85 12.59 -7.76
N ASN A 203 -14.54 12.94 -8.85
CA ASN A 203 -15.95 13.35 -8.80
C ASN A 203 -16.93 12.33 -9.37
N THR A 204 -16.44 11.31 -10.09
CA THR A 204 -17.27 10.24 -10.63
C THR A 204 -18.14 9.60 -9.54
N GLU A 205 -19.44 9.55 -9.79
CA GLU A 205 -20.41 8.96 -8.87
C GLU A 205 -20.54 7.45 -9.05
N LEU A 206 -20.57 6.74 -7.92
CA LEU A 206 -20.94 5.34 -7.80
C LEU A 206 -22.30 5.23 -7.11
N LYS A 207 -23.28 4.72 -7.83
CA LYS A 207 -24.65 4.56 -7.35
C LYS A 207 -25.14 3.14 -7.61
N PHE A 208 -25.58 2.44 -6.57
CA PHE A 208 -26.14 1.09 -6.67
C PHE A 208 -26.98 0.75 -5.43
N THR A 209 -27.72 -0.35 -5.50
CA THR A 209 -28.56 -0.82 -4.39
C THR A 209 -27.99 -2.10 -3.79
N ILE A 210 -27.99 -2.20 -2.47
CA ILE A 210 -27.68 -3.43 -1.74
C ILE A 210 -28.92 -3.95 -1.02
N ASN A 211 -29.05 -5.27 -0.95
CA ASN A 211 -30.14 -5.92 -0.20
C ASN A 211 -29.72 -6.01 1.27
N GLN A 212 -30.55 -5.46 2.17
CA GLN A 212 -30.46 -5.66 3.61
C GLN A 212 -31.71 -6.42 4.06
N ASN A 213 -31.66 -7.74 4.07
CA ASN A 213 -32.79 -8.53 4.54
C ASN A 213 -32.70 -8.68 6.06
N GLY A 214 -33.25 -7.73 6.81
CA GLY A 214 -33.40 -7.83 8.26
C GLY A 214 -34.60 -8.72 8.63
N SER A 215 -34.38 -9.83 9.31
CA SER A 215 -35.46 -10.65 9.86
C SER A 215 -35.91 -10.08 11.20
N ASN A 216 -36.64 -8.97 11.17
CA ASN A 216 -37.40 -8.50 12.33
C ASN A 216 -38.89 -8.52 11.96
N ASN A 217 -39.56 -9.59 12.40
CA ASN A 217 -41.01 -9.81 12.45
C ASN A 217 -41.79 -9.94 11.12
N ASN A 218 -42.25 -11.17 10.83
CA ASN A 218 -43.48 -11.57 10.11
C ASN A 218 -43.96 -10.87 8.83
N ASN A 219 -43.17 -10.00 8.19
CA ASN A 219 -43.43 -9.53 6.84
C ASN A 219 -42.10 -9.45 6.11
N GLY A 220 -41.94 -10.24 5.05
CA GLY A 220 -40.76 -10.28 4.17
C GLY A 220 -40.54 -8.95 3.43
N SER A 221 -40.19 -7.90 4.16
CA SER A 221 -39.84 -6.61 3.60
C SER A 221 -38.40 -6.71 3.08
N ASN A 222 -38.27 -6.85 1.77
CA ASN A 222 -36.99 -6.72 1.07
C ASN A 222 -36.50 -5.26 1.19
N ASN A 223 -35.84 -4.91 2.30
CA ASN A 223 -35.31 -3.58 2.48
C ASN A 223 -34.07 -3.40 1.60
N LYS A 224 -34.19 -2.48 0.65
CA LYS A 224 -33.14 -2.09 -0.29
C LYS A 224 -32.51 -0.80 0.19
N GLU A 225 -31.20 -0.81 0.44
CA GLU A 225 -30.43 0.40 0.75
C GLU A 225 -29.81 0.92 -0.56
N GLU A 226 -30.12 2.16 -0.93
CA GLU A 226 -29.45 2.84 -2.03
C GLU A 226 -28.14 3.46 -1.52
N ILE A 227 -27.02 3.05 -2.11
CA ILE A 227 -25.70 3.61 -1.85
C ILE A 227 -25.40 4.63 -2.94
N VAL A 228 -25.16 5.87 -2.52
CA VAL A 228 -24.65 6.95 -3.37
C VAL A 228 -23.34 7.42 -2.78
N THR A 229 -22.24 7.21 -3.51
CA THR A 229 -20.89 7.57 -3.07
C THR A 229 -20.03 7.98 -4.27
N LYS A 230 -18.76 8.30 -4.04
CA LYS A 230 -17.80 8.62 -5.10
C LYS A 230 -16.95 7.40 -5.47
N ASN A 231 -16.79 7.16 -6.76
CA ASN A 231 -15.82 6.21 -7.31
C ASN A 231 -14.47 6.90 -7.43
N ASN A 232 -13.76 7.06 -6.31
CA ASN A 232 -12.42 7.64 -6.32
C ASN A 232 -11.50 6.90 -5.33
N ALA A 233 -10.19 7.02 -5.52
CA ALA A 233 -9.19 6.29 -4.75
C ALA A 233 -9.33 6.52 -3.22
N GLN A 234 -9.63 7.76 -2.80
CA GLN A 234 -9.75 8.09 -1.38
C GLN A 234 -10.91 7.32 -0.71
N VAL A 235 -12.11 7.36 -1.30
CA VAL A 235 -13.28 6.67 -0.76
C VAL A 235 -13.07 5.16 -0.77
N LEU A 236 -12.48 4.61 -1.84
CA LEU A 236 -12.27 3.17 -1.96
C LEU A 236 -11.22 2.64 -0.97
N LEU A 237 -10.15 3.40 -0.71
CA LEU A 237 -9.15 3.04 0.29
C LEU A 237 -9.74 3.08 1.70
N GLU A 238 -10.65 4.01 2.00
CA GLU A 238 -11.39 4.02 3.25
C GLU A 238 -12.28 2.78 3.40
N GLN A 239 -12.90 2.30 2.33
CA GLN A 239 -13.65 1.04 2.34
C GLN A 239 -12.72 -0.17 2.57
N ALA A 240 -11.55 -0.20 1.92
CA ALA A 240 -10.57 -1.26 2.12
C ALA A 240 -10.07 -1.27 3.58
N SER A 241 -9.80 -0.09 4.15
CA SER A 241 -9.45 0.10 5.55
C SER A 241 -10.56 -0.41 6.47
N THR A 242 -11.82 -0.09 6.16
CA THR A 242 -12.99 -0.56 6.91
C THR A 242 -13.06 -2.09 6.98
N ILE A 243 -12.82 -2.79 5.86
CA ILE A 243 -12.80 -4.26 5.83
C ILE A 243 -11.75 -4.79 6.80
N ILE A 244 -10.51 -4.33 6.64
CA ILE A 244 -9.35 -4.90 7.34
C ILE A 244 -9.36 -4.54 8.83
N THR A 245 -9.69 -3.30 9.16
CA THR A 245 -9.77 -2.84 10.57
C THR A 245 -10.93 -3.49 11.31
N THR A 246 -12.10 -3.66 10.67
CA THR A 246 -13.23 -4.37 11.28
C THR A 246 -12.89 -5.85 11.48
N LEU A 247 -12.28 -6.50 10.49
CA LEU A 247 -11.85 -7.90 10.61
C LEU A 247 -10.83 -8.08 11.74
N ASN A 248 -9.82 -7.21 11.80
CA ASN A 248 -8.75 -7.29 12.80
C ASN A 248 -9.26 -7.03 14.22
N SER A 249 -10.13 -6.04 14.40
CA SER A 249 -10.67 -5.68 15.72
C SER A 249 -11.75 -6.64 16.20
N ALA A 250 -12.64 -7.11 15.32
CA ALA A 250 -13.63 -8.12 15.66
C ALA A 250 -12.97 -9.48 15.94
N CYS A 251 -11.86 -9.78 15.25
CA CYS A 251 -11.03 -10.97 15.40
C CYS A 251 -11.85 -12.27 15.61
N PRO A 252 -12.76 -12.63 14.68
CA PRO A 252 -13.61 -13.80 14.88
C PRO A 252 -12.80 -15.09 14.82
N TRP A 253 -13.37 -16.15 15.38
CA TRP A 253 -12.82 -17.50 15.27
C TRP A 253 -12.88 -18.00 13.83
N ILE A 254 -11.85 -18.77 13.41
CA ILE A 254 -11.85 -19.52 12.16
C ILE A 254 -12.23 -20.97 12.46
N ASN A 255 -13.14 -21.54 11.65
CA ASN A 255 -13.60 -22.91 11.79
C ASN A 255 -12.42 -23.89 11.88
N ASN A 256 -12.51 -24.82 12.84
CA ASN A 256 -11.44 -25.78 13.17
C ASN A 256 -10.07 -25.13 13.49
N ALA A 257 -10.07 -23.90 14.04
CA ALA A 257 -8.84 -23.12 14.27
C ALA A 257 -8.00 -22.93 12.99
N GLY A 258 -8.65 -22.93 11.82
CA GLY A 258 -7.98 -22.83 10.52
C GLY A 258 -7.31 -24.11 10.04
N ALA A 259 -7.40 -25.23 10.75
CA ALA A 259 -6.86 -26.51 10.32
C ALA A 259 -7.58 -27.02 9.05
N GLY A 260 -6.80 -27.52 8.10
CA GLY A 260 -7.30 -27.92 6.80
C GLY A 260 -6.34 -28.83 6.02
N PRO A 261 -6.73 -29.20 4.78
CA PRO A 261 -6.01 -30.20 3.99
C PRO A 261 -4.81 -29.66 3.21
N ALA A 262 -4.52 -28.35 3.28
CA ALA A 262 -3.40 -27.77 2.56
C ALA A 262 -2.06 -28.29 3.09
N SER A 263 -1.00 -28.23 2.28
CA SER A 263 0.34 -28.68 2.67
C SER A 263 0.92 -27.90 3.86
N SER A 264 0.41 -26.69 4.10
CA SER A 264 0.69 -25.84 5.25
C SER A 264 0.08 -26.33 6.56
N GLY A 265 -0.82 -27.33 6.52
CA GLY A 265 -1.63 -27.79 7.64
C GLY A 265 -2.83 -26.92 7.97
N SER A 266 -3.09 -25.87 7.18
CA SER A 266 -4.26 -25.00 7.31
C SER A 266 -5.28 -25.19 6.17
N LEU A 267 -6.33 -24.37 6.15
CA LEU A 267 -7.28 -24.30 5.03
C LEU A 267 -6.68 -23.65 3.77
N TRP A 268 -5.52 -22.99 3.86
CA TRP A 268 -4.93 -22.21 2.77
C TRP A 268 -3.44 -22.51 2.61
N GLU A 269 -3.00 -22.65 1.36
CA GLU A 269 -1.57 -22.75 1.07
C GLU A 269 -0.83 -21.46 1.48
N GLY A 270 0.39 -21.61 1.98
CA GLY A 270 1.22 -20.50 2.45
C GLY A 270 0.79 -19.87 3.78
N ILE A 271 -0.35 -20.26 4.36
CA ILE A 271 -0.79 -19.83 5.69
C ILE A 271 -0.51 -20.93 6.70
N TYR A 272 0.39 -20.67 7.64
CA TYR A 272 0.84 -21.64 8.64
C TYR A 272 0.31 -21.30 10.03
N LEU A 273 -0.31 -22.29 10.69
CA LEU A 273 -0.91 -22.10 12.01
C LEU A 273 0.17 -22.00 13.10
N LYS A 274 0.01 -21.03 14.01
CA LYS A 274 0.96 -20.74 15.11
C LYS A 274 0.32 -20.81 16.49
N GLY A 275 -0.70 -21.65 16.65
CA GLY A 275 -1.39 -21.87 17.93
C GLY A 275 -2.48 -20.85 18.27
N ASP A 276 -2.82 -19.92 17.37
CA ASP A 276 -3.97 -19.02 17.47
C ASP A 276 -4.94 -19.33 16.32
N GLY A 277 -6.18 -19.69 16.65
CA GLY A 277 -7.23 -20.07 15.69
C GLY A 277 -8.15 -18.93 15.27
N SER A 278 -7.88 -17.69 15.70
CA SER A 278 -8.65 -16.51 15.33
C SER A 278 -8.20 -15.92 14.00
N ALA A 279 -9.05 -15.11 13.38
CA ALA A 279 -8.73 -14.42 12.13
C ALA A 279 -7.52 -13.48 12.29
N CYS A 280 -7.46 -12.70 13.39
CA CYS A 280 -6.34 -11.78 13.63
C CYS A 280 -5.05 -12.48 14.05
N GLY A 281 -5.14 -13.71 14.57
CA GLY A 281 -3.98 -14.57 14.86
C GLY A 281 -3.43 -15.24 13.60
N ILE A 282 -4.27 -15.99 12.88
CA ILE A 282 -3.87 -16.74 11.68
C ILE A 282 -3.35 -15.80 10.59
N PHE A 283 -4.06 -14.70 10.34
CA PHE A 283 -3.74 -13.76 9.26
C PHE A 283 -3.01 -12.52 9.76
N LYS A 284 -2.32 -12.60 10.90
CA LYS A 284 -1.66 -11.43 11.52
C LYS A 284 -0.71 -10.71 10.56
N ASN A 285 0.09 -11.49 9.81
CA ASN A 285 1.06 -10.95 8.86
C ASN A 285 0.36 -10.30 7.66
N GLU A 286 -0.64 -10.97 7.10
CA GLU A 286 -1.38 -10.54 5.92
C GLU A 286 -2.19 -9.27 6.23
N ILE A 287 -2.87 -9.25 7.38
CA ILE A 287 -3.61 -8.08 7.86
C ILE A 287 -2.65 -6.89 8.03
N SER A 288 -1.51 -7.07 8.71
CA SER A 288 -0.53 -5.99 8.92
C SER A 288 0.00 -5.45 7.59
N ALA A 289 0.37 -6.34 6.67
CA ALA A 289 0.89 -5.95 5.36
C ALA A 289 -0.16 -5.16 4.56
N ILE A 290 -1.42 -5.61 4.55
CA ILE A 290 -2.50 -4.92 3.83
C ILE A 290 -2.81 -3.56 4.48
N GLN A 291 -2.76 -3.45 5.81
CA GLN A 291 -2.90 -2.15 6.49
C GLN A 291 -1.81 -1.17 6.05
N ASP A 292 -0.56 -1.61 5.96
CA ASP A 292 0.54 -0.78 5.48
C ASP A 292 0.39 -0.43 3.99
N MET A 293 -0.08 -1.37 3.16
CA MET A 293 -0.37 -1.10 1.74
C MET A 293 -1.44 -0.02 1.57
N ILE A 294 -2.54 -0.11 2.33
CA ILE A 294 -3.62 0.90 2.31
C ILE A 294 -3.06 2.25 2.75
N LYS A 295 -2.33 2.31 3.86
CA LYS A 295 -1.74 3.55 4.38
C LYS A 295 -0.78 4.20 3.39
N ASN A 296 0.09 3.42 2.75
CA ASN A 296 1.02 3.94 1.74
C ASN A 296 0.28 4.41 0.49
N ALA A 297 -0.78 3.72 0.07
CA ALA A 297 -1.62 4.17 -1.04
C ALA A 297 -2.38 5.47 -0.71
N GLU A 298 -2.87 5.63 0.52
CA GLU A 298 -3.51 6.88 0.99
C GLU A 298 -2.53 8.06 0.92
N ILE A 299 -1.28 7.86 1.35
CA ILE A 299 -0.22 8.88 1.21
C ILE A 299 -0.01 9.24 -0.26
N ALA A 300 0.08 8.26 -1.16
CA ALA A 300 0.25 8.51 -2.59
C ALA A 300 -0.93 9.27 -3.21
N VAL A 301 -2.16 8.98 -2.77
CA VAL A 301 -3.38 9.71 -3.19
C VAL A 301 -3.34 11.17 -2.71
N GLU A 302 -2.90 11.41 -1.47
CA GLU A 302 -2.77 12.78 -0.94
C GLU A 302 -1.70 13.58 -1.69
N GLN A 303 -0.55 12.97 -1.97
CA GLN A 303 0.49 13.60 -2.80
C GLN A 303 0.01 13.87 -4.23
N SER A 304 -0.85 13.00 -4.77
CA SER A 304 -1.45 13.20 -6.09
C SER A 304 -2.33 14.45 -6.16
N LYS A 305 -2.91 14.91 -5.04
CA LYS A 305 -3.65 16.19 -4.99
C LYS A 305 -2.72 17.38 -5.16
N ILE A 306 -1.54 17.34 -4.55
CA ILE A 306 -0.50 18.36 -4.72
C ILE A 306 -0.03 18.38 -6.17
N VAL A 307 0.23 17.20 -6.75
CA VAL A 307 0.60 17.07 -8.17
C VAL A 307 -0.49 17.64 -9.07
N ALA A 308 -1.77 17.31 -8.82
CA ALA A 308 -2.89 17.80 -9.62
C ALA A 308 -3.06 19.33 -9.53
N ALA A 309 -2.85 19.93 -8.35
CA ALA A 309 -2.90 21.37 -8.17
C ALA A 309 -1.79 22.10 -8.93
N ASN A 310 -0.62 21.47 -9.06
CA ASN A 310 0.55 22.03 -9.74
C ASN A 310 0.70 21.59 -11.20
N ALA A 311 -0.12 20.65 -11.67
CA ALA A 311 -0.24 20.27 -13.07
C ALA A 311 -0.97 21.37 -13.86
N GLN A 312 -0.38 22.57 -13.85
CA GLN A 312 -0.84 23.73 -14.61
C GLN A 312 0.06 23.84 -15.84
N ASN A 313 -0.54 23.99 -17.02
CA ASN A 313 0.17 24.33 -18.26
C ASN A 313 0.80 25.73 -18.09
N GLN A 314 1.95 25.80 -17.44
CA GLN A 314 2.65 27.07 -17.31
C GLN A 314 3.31 27.39 -18.65
N HIS A 315 3.25 28.66 -19.05
CA HIS A 315 3.96 29.11 -20.24
C HIS A 315 5.48 28.94 -20.04
N ASN A 316 6.13 28.48 -21.10
CA ASN A 316 7.59 28.44 -21.16
C ASN A 316 8.14 29.85 -20.96
N LEU A 317 9.24 29.95 -20.22
CA LEU A 317 10.05 31.16 -20.16
C LEU A 317 10.55 31.49 -21.58
N ASP A 318 10.59 32.77 -21.92
CA ASP A 318 11.12 33.25 -23.19
C ASP A 318 12.64 33.07 -23.20
N THR A 319 13.13 32.12 -24.00
CA THR A 319 14.55 31.78 -24.10
C THR A 319 15.36 32.82 -24.88
N GLY A 320 14.70 33.78 -25.53
CA GLY A 320 15.31 34.94 -26.16
C GLY A 320 15.58 36.11 -25.20
N LYS A 321 15.09 36.04 -23.96
CA LYS A 321 15.29 37.07 -22.93
C LYS A 321 16.24 36.60 -21.84
N ALA A 322 16.99 37.54 -21.28
CA ALA A 322 17.81 37.26 -20.10
C ALA A 322 16.91 36.93 -18.91
N PHE A 323 17.16 35.79 -18.27
CA PHE A 323 16.46 35.34 -17.07
C PHE A 323 17.21 35.78 -15.82
N ASN A 324 16.53 36.51 -14.92
CA ASN A 324 17.10 36.91 -13.63
C ASN A 324 16.60 35.98 -12.52
N PRO A 325 17.44 35.05 -12.00
CA PRO A 325 17.00 34.10 -10.97
C PRO A 325 16.59 34.76 -9.64
N TYR A 326 16.97 36.02 -9.39
CA TYR A 326 16.60 36.75 -8.18
C TYR A 326 15.23 37.45 -8.28
N LYS A 327 14.65 37.55 -9.48
CA LYS A 327 13.41 38.32 -9.71
C LYS A 327 12.35 37.57 -10.52
N ASP A 328 12.78 36.72 -11.44
CA ASP A 328 11.92 36.10 -12.45
C ASP A 328 11.50 34.66 -12.06
N ALA A 329 11.82 34.22 -10.84
CA ALA A 329 11.65 32.85 -10.37
C ALA A 329 10.49 32.66 -9.37
N ASN A 330 9.46 33.52 -9.36
CA ASN A 330 8.34 33.40 -8.41
C ASN A 330 7.50 32.10 -8.55
N PHE A 331 7.74 31.31 -9.61
CA PHE A 331 7.10 30.02 -9.86
C PHE A 331 7.79 28.83 -9.17
N SER A 332 9.00 29.02 -8.62
CA SER A 332 9.73 27.98 -7.88
C SER A 332 9.15 27.75 -6.49
#